data_AF-A0A7Y1VW89-F1
#
_entry.id   AF-A0A7Y1VW89-F1
#
_cell.length_a   1.000
_cell.length_b   1.000
_cell.length_c   1.000
_cell.angle_alpha   90.00
_cell.angle_beta   90.00
_cell.angle_gamma   90.00
#
_symmetry.space_group_name_H-M   'P 1'
#
loop_
_entity.id
_entity.type
_entity.pdbx_description
1 polymer ?
#
loop_
_entity_poly.entity_id
_entity_poly.type
_entity_poly.pdbx_seq_one_letter_code
_entity_poly.pdbx_strand_id
1 'polypeptide(L)'
;PTSIEALPDIVRLVKGRTAIILDSGIRSGLDILRALSLGAEFVLLGRAFIYGVAALGDYGGDHTTELLKLDLKNNMVQLGIERLDQLPTFFKK
;
A
#
# COMPACT_ATOMS: atom_id res chain seq x y z
N PRO A 1 -13.82 -13.14 1.77
CA PRO A 1 -13.51 -11.71 1.55
C PRO A 1 -12.08 -11.59 1.01
N THR A 2 -11.79 -10.60 0.18
CA THR A 2 -10.41 -10.26 -0.21
C THR A 2 -9.68 -9.61 0.97
N SER A 3 -8.34 -9.63 0.97
CA SER A 3 -7.56 -9.07 2.09
C SER A 3 -7.87 -7.60 2.36
N ILE A 4 -8.07 -6.80 1.31
CA ILE A 4 -8.43 -5.38 1.44
C ILE A 4 -9.85 -5.17 2.00
N GLU A 5 -10.80 -6.09 1.72
CA GLU A 5 -12.16 -6.03 2.27
C GLU A 5 -12.21 -6.44 3.74
N ALA A 6 -11.33 -7.34 4.18
CA ALA A 6 -11.25 -7.76 5.57
C ALA A 6 -10.53 -6.73 6.47
N LEU A 7 -9.69 -5.86 5.89
CA LEU A 7 -8.85 -4.92 6.63
C LEU A 7 -9.63 -3.98 7.58
N PRO A 8 -10.75 -3.32 7.18
CA PRO A 8 -11.41 -2.34 8.05
C PRO A 8 -11.93 -2.95 9.36
N ASP A 9 -12.42 -4.19 9.30
CA ASP A 9 -12.96 -4.89 10.48
C ASP A 9 -11.83 -5.23 11.46
N ILE A 10 -10.68 -5.67 10.94
CA ILE A 10 -9.48 -5.93 11.73
C ILE A 10 -9.00 -4.62 12.37
N VAL A 11 -8.88 -3.55 11.60
CA VAL A 11 -8.44 -2.23 12.09
C VAL A 11 -9.32 -1.75 13.24
N ARG A 12 -10.65 -1.86 13.13
CA ARG A 12 -11.56 -1.47 14.23
C ARG A 12 -11.31 -2.23 15.53
N LEU A 13 -10.86 -3.49 15.46
CA LEU A 13 -10.67 -4.36 16.63
C LEU A 13 -9.26 -4.28 17.24
N VAL A 14 -8.23 -3.97 16.43
CA VAL A 14 -6.82 -4.12 16.84
C VAL A 14 -5.99 -2.84 16.79
N LYS A 15 -6.50 -1.76 16.17
CA LYS A 15 -5.74 -0.49 16.06
C LYS A 15 -5.28 0.01 17.42
N GLY A 16 -4.00 0.37 17.52
CA GLY A 16 -3.36 0.83 18.76
C GLY A 16 -2.90 -0.29 19.69
N ARG A 17 -3.18 -1.57 19.38
CA ARG A 17 -2.72 -2.73 20.18
C ARG A 17 -1.50 -3.42 19.57
N THR A 18 -1.36 -3.37 18.25
CA THR A 18 -0.24 -3.93 17.48
C THR A 18 -0.18 -3.27 16.10
N ALA A 19 0.97 -3.36 15.44
CA ALA A 19 1.13 -2.92 14.06
C ALA A 19 0.23 -3.73 13.11
N ILE A 20 -0.43 -3.04 12.18
CA ILE A 20 -1.28 -3.64 11.15
C ILE A 20 -0.56 -3.58 9.80
N ILE A 21 -0.20 -4.75 9.28
CA ILE A 21 0.51 -4.90 8.00
C ILE A 21 -0.39 -5.63 7.01
N LEU A 22 -0.51 -5.12 5.78
CA LEU A 22 -1.31 -5.73 4.71
C LEU A 22 -0.41 -6.27 3.58
N ASP A 23 -0.73 -7.45 3.05
CA ASP A 23 -0.28 -7.96 1.75
C ASP A 23 -1.49 -8.50 0.97
N SER A 24 -1.24 -9.01 -0.24
CA SER A 24 -2.14 -9.68 -1.18
C SER A 24 -2.85 -8.72 -2.11
N GLY A 25 -2.34 -8.65 -3.34
CA GLY A 25 -3.02 -7.98 -4.47
C GLY A 25 -2.58 -6.55 -4.76
N ILE A 26 -1.58 -6.02 -4.07
CA ILE A 26 -1.05 -4.67 -4.29
C ILE A 26 -0.23 -4.63 -5.58
N ARG A 27 -0.59 -3.74 -6.51
CA ARG A 27 0.06 -3.63 -7.83
C ARG A 27 0.44 -2.20 -8.22
N SER A 28 -0.13 -1.21 -7.55
CA SER A 28 0.05 0.21 -7.86
C SER A 28 0.26 1.05 -6.60
N GLY A 29 0.76 2.27 -6.77
CA GLY A 29 0.78 3.31 -5.74
C GLY A 29 -0.61 3.64 -5.21
N LEU A 30 -1.64 3.58 -6.06
CA LEU A 30 -3.03 3.78 -5.65
C LEU A 30 -3.54 2.67 -4.72
N ASP A 31 -3.14 1.41 -4.97
CA ASP A 31 -3.47 0.30 -4.06
C ASP A 31 -2.81 0.48 -2.69
N ILE A 32 -1.57 0.96 -2.67
CA ILE A 32 -0.85 1.29 -1.42
C ILE A 32 -1.62 2.38 -0.66
N LEU A 33 -2.00 3.48 -1.32
CA LEU A 33 -2.80 4.54 -0.67
C LEU A 33 -4.13 4.02 -0.15
N ARG A 34 -4.81 3.15 -0.90
CA ARG A 34 -6.07 2.54 -0.46
C ARG A 34 -5.87 1.70 0.81
N ALA A 35 -4.82 0.88 0.88
CA ALA A 35 -4.53 0.11 2.07
C ALA A 35 -4.24 1.00 3.29
N LEU A 36 -3.40 2.03 3.11
CA LEU A 36 -3.05 2.98 4.17
C LEU A 36 -4.28 3.78 4.66
N SER A 37 -5.11 4.27 3.75
CA SER A 37 -6.35 4.99 4.08
C SER A 37 -7.40 4.12 4.79
N LEU A 38 -7.34 2.80 4.63
CA LEU A 38 -8.17 1.85 5.37
C LEU A 38 -7.59 1.45 6.73
N GLY A 39 -6.39 1.95 7.07
CA GLY A 39 -5.79 1.80 8.40
C GLY A 39 -4.68 0.77 8.48
N ALA A 40 -4.14 0.27 7.36
CA ALA A 40 -2.86 -0.41 7.38
C ALA A 40 -1.73 0.59 7.71
N GLU A 41 -0.74 0.16 8.47
CA GLU A 41 0.45 0.95 8.80
C GLU A 41 1.61 0.64 7.85
N PHE A 42 1.59 -0.55 7.26
CA PHE A 42 2.56 -0.97 6.25
C PHE A 42 1.91 -1.87 5.20
N VAL A 43 2.48 -1.85 3.98
CA VAL A 43 2.03 -2.65 2.85
C VAL A 43 3.20 -3.46 2.31
N LEU A 44 3.01 -4.78 2.22
CA LEU A 44 3.97 -5.71 1.64
C LEU A 44 3.61 -6.01 0.18
N LEU A 45 4.63 -6.28 -0.62
CA LEU A 45 4.49 -6.73 -1.99
C LEU A 45 5.45 -7.89 -2.24
N GLY A 46 4.92 -9.04 -2.64
CA GLY A 46 5.75 -10.18 -3.05
C GLY A 46 6.05 -10.17 -4.55
N ARG A 47 5.05 -10.60 -5.35
CA ARG A 47 5.22 -10.86 -6.80
C ARG A 47 5.79 -9.69 -7.61
N ALA A 48 5.47 -8.45 -7.26
CA ALA A 48 6.00 -7.28 -7.97
C ALA A 48 7.54 -7.27 -7.96
N PHE A 49 8.15 -7.51 -6.80
CA PHE A 49 9.60 -7.57 -6.65
C PHE A 49 10.21 -8.79 -7.34
N ILE A 50 9.54 -9.95 -7.28
CA ILE A 50 9.97 -11.16 -7.99
C ILE A 50 10.03 -10.88 -9.50
N TYR A 51 9.02 -10.21 -10.06
CA TYR A 51 9.00 -9.86 -11.48
C TYR A 51 10.08 -8.85 -11.84
N GLY A 52 10.31 -7.83 -11.00
CA GLY A 52 11.39 -6.87 -11.20
C GLY A 52 12.75 -7.57 -11.27
N VAL A 53 13.08 -8.39 -10.27
CA VAL A 53 14.35 -9.13 -10.22
C VAL A 53 14.47 -10.12 -11.38
N ALA A 54 13.40 -10.82 -11.74
CA ALA A 54 13.42 -11.74 -12.88
C ALA A 54 13.68 -11.03 -14.22
N ALA A 55 13.21 -9.80 -14.39
CA ALA A 55 13.38 -9.03 -15.62
C ALA A 55 14.71 -8.26 -15.69
N LEU A 56 15.21 -7.76 -14.56
CA LEU A 56 16.33 -6.80 -14.51
C LEU A 56 17.50 -7.24 -13.62
N GLY A 57 17.48 -8.48 -13.11
CA GLY A 57 18.50 -9.00 -12.20
C GLY A 57 18.57 -8.21 -10.89
N ASP A 58 19.80 -7.98 -10.40
CA ASP A 58 20.05 -7.31 -9.11
C ASP A 58 19.45 -5.89 -9.03
N TYR A 59 19.31 -5.20 -10.16
CA TYR A 59 18.68 -3.87 -10.24
C TYR A 59 17.14 -3.92 -10.11
N GLY A 60 16.53 -5.07 -10.32
CA GLY A 60 15.08 -5.21 -10.44
C GLY A 60 14.29 -4.86 -9.17
N GLY A 61 14.88 -5.10 -8.00
CA GLY A 61 14.29 -4.72 -6.73
C GLY A 61 14.19 -3.20 -6.56
N ASP A 62 15.28 -2.49 -6.83
CA ASP A 62 15.33 -1.03 -6.77
C ASP A 62 14.41 -0.40 -7.81
N HIS A 63 14.44 -0.91 -9.05
CA HIS A 63 13.56 -0.42 -10.11
C HIS A 63 12.08 -0.54 -9.74
N THR A 64 11.67 -1.69 -9.20
CA THR A 64 10.29 -1.93 -8.76
C THR A 64 9.88 -0.95 -7.66
N THR A 65 10.76 -0.75 -6.68
CA THR A 65 10.52 0.19 -5.58
C THR A 65 10.34 1.62 -6.09
N GLU A 66 11.21 2.07 -6.99
CA GLU A 66 11.15 3.44 -7.51
C GLU A 66 9.91 3.67 -8.37
N LEU A 67 9.48 2.69 -9.18
CA LEU A 67 8.22 2.77 -9.91
C LEU A 67 7.01 2.90 -8.97
N LEU A 68 6.95 2.08 -7.92
CA LEU A 68 5.86 2.12 -6.94
C LEU A 68 5.85 3.45 -6.17
N LYS A 69 7.02 3.97 -5.78
CA LYS A 69 7.14 5.28 -5.12
C LYS A 69 6.73 6.41 -6.05
N LEU A 70 7.09 6.36 -7.33
CA LEU A 70 6.72 7.37 -8.31
C LEU A 70 5.21 7.39 -8.52
N ASP A 71 4.59 6.22 -8.71
CA ASP A 71 3.13 6.10 -8.82
C ASP A 71 2.43 6.59 -7.54
N LEU A 72 2.92 6.19 -6.36
CA LEU A 72 2.43 6.67 -5.07
C LEU A 72 2.45 8.20 -4.98
N LYS A 73 3.58 8.84 -5.32
CA LYS A 73 3.73 10.30 -5.35
C LYS A 73 2.79 10.95 -6.35
N ASN A 74 2.64 10.39 -7.54
CA ASN A 74 1.73 10.91 -8.56
C ASN A 74 0.27 10.90 -8.08
N ASN A 75 -0.14 9.83 -7.38
CA ASN A 75 -1.48 9.77 -6.79
C ASN A 75 -1.63 10.77 -5.64
N MET A 76 -0.61 10.94 -4.79
CA MET A 76 -0.62 11.94 -3.71
C MET A 76 -0.77 13.37 -4.25
N VAL A 77 -0.04 13.72 -5.32
CA VAL A 77 -0.16 15.03 -5.98
C VAL A 77 -1.56 15.26 -6.54
N GLN A 78 -2.13 14.26 -7.23
CA GLN A 78 -3.49 14.33 -7.78
C GLN A 78 -4.57 14.48 -6.70
N LEU A 79 -4.33 13.90 -5.51
CA LEU A 79 -5.23 14.00 -4.35
C LEU A 79 -4.98 15.25 -3.50
N GLY A 80 -3.96 16.06 -3.81
CA GLY A 80 -3.60 17.25 -3.03
C GLY A 80 -3.09 16.93 -1.63
N ILE A 81 -2.49 15.76 -1.42
CA ILE A 81 -1.91 15.33 -0.15
C ILE A 81 -0.38 15.37 -0.22
N GLU A 82 0.23 16.02 0.77
CA GLU A 82 1.69 16.15 0.89
C GLU A 82 2.28 15.03 1.75
N ARG A 83 1.50 14.57 2.74
CA ARG A 83 1.94 13.57 3.72
C ARG A 83 0.90 12.47 3.88
N LEU A 84 1.36 11.26 4.21
CA LEU A 84 0.50 10.09 4.36
C LEU A 84 -0.49 10.21 5.53
N ASP A 85 -0.18 11.02 6.55
CA ASP A 85 -1.08 11.31 7.68
C ASP A 85 -2.30 12.17 7.29
N GLN A 86 -2.28 12.79 6.10
CA GLN A 86 -3.40 13.55 5.54
C GLN A 86 -4.39 12.65 4.79
N LEU A 87 -4.12 11.35 4.68
CA LEU A 87 -5.00 10.44 3.95
C LEU A 87 -6.40 10.41 4.59
N PRO A 88 -7.46 10.68 3.81
CA PRO A 88 -8.83 10.55 4.30
C PRO A 88 -9.09 9.10 4.71
N THR A 89 -9.65 8.90 5.89
CA THR A 89 -10.01 7.56 6.35
C THR A 89 -11.36 7.17 5.77
N PHE A 90 -11.35 6.24 4.81
CA PHE A 90 -12.58 5.77 4.16
C PHE A 90 -13.09 4.50 4.84
N PHE A 91 -13.66 4.62 6.04
CA PHE A 91 -14.42 3.52 6.59
C PHE A 91 -15.72 3.38 5.79
N LYS A 92 -15.89 2.27 5.06
CA LYS A 92 -17.23 1.89 4.57
C LYS A 92 -18.15 1.84 5.79
N LYS A 93 -19.24 2.63 5.74
CA LYS A 93 -20.37 2.49 6.66
C LYS A 93 -20.97 1.09 6.53
#